data_AF-A0A355WFZ4-F1
#
_entry.id   AF-A0A355WFZ4-F1
#
_cell.length_a   1.000
_cell.length_b   1.000
_cell.length_c   1.000
_cell.angle_alpha   90.00
_cell.angle_beta   90.00
_cell.angle_gamma   90.00
#
_symmetry.space_group_name_H-M   'P 1'
#
loop_
_entity.id
_entity.type
_entity.pdbx_description
1 polymer ?
#
loop_
_entity_poly.entity_id
_entity_poly.type
_entity_poly.pdbx_seq_one_letter_code
_entity_poly.pdbx_strand_id
1 'polypeptide(L)'
;ASVEVGNEFNSQDFVSGPVADTDINTRAAYYVRQLKSVHAQVKAANPNVRILGCSTLAIPLAYLRPVFALGGGDYMDALAIHPYSTSVEQLARQVALVRRIPQARLMPIEVTEFGSTDPIQAPAKLLEGFCQMALAGVTRLVWYPLSARGDGLVPLIDAKGGITNVGRSFGFIQQQLVGRHAANFAPDPFTYACRFEETRLVIWGEPRAMTLSQGLEAFDATGSQIAGNDLTLSMERPMLVIGDQPITIGENVTLSAQTIVADSMHQFGYPETGEDWVVTDPSNDLPGARVRKLRWCSALIRNARRRCGHRRLPILPMAISA
;
A
#
# COMPACT_ATOMS: atom_id res chain seq x y z
N ALA A 1 -1.24 4.27 20.02
CA ALA A 1 -0.74 2.90 19.78
C ALA A 1 -1.84 2.12 19.05
N SER A 2 -1.49 1.03 18.39
CA SER A 2 -2.45 0.18 17.69
C SER A 2 -2.18 -1.29 18.00
N VAL A 3 -3.22 -2.11 18.01
CA VAL A 3 -3.16 -3.58 18.03
C VAL A 3 -3.86 -4.08 16.77
N GLU A 4 -3.23 -5.01 16.07
CA GLU A 4 -3.80 -5.68 14.90
C GLU A 4 -4.18 -7.11 15.30
N VAL A 5 -5.41 -7.52 14.97
CA VAL A 5 -6.01 -8.75 15.51
C VAL A 5 -6.07 -9.84 14.46
N GLY A 6 -5.24 -10.85 14.65
CA GLY A 6 -5.03 -11.93 13.69
C GLY A 6 -4.03 -11.55 12.62
N ASN A 7 -3.83 -12.46 11.67
CA ASN A 7 -3.09 -12.23 10.44
C ASN A 7 -3.69 -13.18 9.40
N GLU A 8 -4.17 -12.67 8.27
CA GLU A 8 -4.68 -13.45 7.14
C GLU A 8 -5.59 -14.62 7.54
N PHE A 9 -6.50 -14.38 8.49
CA PHE A 9 -7.37 -15.43 9.04
C PHE A 9 -8.29 -16.05 7.98
N ASN A 10 -8.38 -15.44 6.79
CA ASN A 10 -9.08 -15.95 5.61
C ASN A 10 -8.26 -16.95 4.78
N SER A 11 -6.97 -17.14 5.04
CA SER A 11 -6.11 -18.13 4.38
C SER A 11 -5.98 -19.40 5.23
N GLN A 12 -5.39 -20.45 4.66
CA GLN A 12 -5.11 -21.69 5.39
C GLN A 12 -3.78 -21.64 6.16
N ASP A 13 -2.90 -20.69 5.85
CA ASP A 13 -1.54 -20.63 6.41
C ASP A 13 -1.52 -20.07 7.83
N PHE A 14 -2.59 -19.37 8.24
CA PHE A 14 -2.67 -18.66 9.52
C PHE A 14 -3.77 -19.15 10.46
N VAL A 15 -4.40 -20.28 10.13
CA VAL A 15 -5.36 -20.95 10.99
C VAL A 15 -4.91 -22.40 11.22
N SER A 16 -5.23 -22.94 12.39
CA SER A 16 -4.90 -24.32 12.73
C SER A 16 -5.96 -24.96 13.61
N GLY A 17 -5.86 -26.28 13.79
CA GLY A 17 -6.84 -27.07 14.53
C GLY A 17 -8.22 -27.06 13.86
N PRO A 18 -9.32 -27.22 14.62
CA PRO A 18 -10.65 -27.37 14.05
C PRO A 18 -11.11 -26.21 13.15
N VAL A 19 -10.55 -25.01 13.30
CA VAL A 19 -10.91 -23.84 12.47
C VAL A 19 -10.38 -23.97 11.04
N ALA A 20 -9.24 -24.64 10.83
CA ALA A 20 -8.63 -24.80 9.50
C ALA A 20 -9.51 -25.60 8.52
N ASP A 21 -10.31 -26.52 9.06
CA ASP A 21 -11.20 -27.39 8.27
C ASP A 21 -12.60 -26.78 8.08
N THR A 22 -12.86 -25.58 8.61
CA THR A 22 -14.17 -24.93 8.51
C THR A 22 -14.33 -24.14 7.21
N ASP A 23 -15.58 -24.02 6.75
CA ASP A 23 -15.95 -23.12 5.66
C ASP A 23 -15.72 -21.65 6.02
N ILE A 24 -15.72 -20.78 5.00
CA ILE A 24 -15.36 -19.37 5.16
C ILE A 24 -16.31 -18.58 6.08
N ASN A 25 -17.60 -18.96 6.15
CA ASN A 25 -18.58 -18.29 7.00
C ASN A 25 -18.38 -18.70 8.46
N THR A 26 -18.19 -20.00 8.70
CA THR A 26 -17.87 -20.52 10.04
C THR A 26 -16.55 -19.93 10.55
N ARG A 27 -15.55 -19.81 9.67
CA ARG A 27 -14.26 -19.17 9.96
C ARG A 27 -14.42 -17.71 10.34
N ALA A 28 -15.21 -16.93 9.59
CA ALA A 28 -15.54 -15.55 9.94
C ALA A 28 -16.20 -15.44 11.33
N ALA A 29 -17.06 -16.39 11.71
CA ALA A 29 -17.65 -16.41 13.04
C ALA A 29 -16.63 -16.67 14.17
N TYR A 30 -15.65 -17.56 13.95
CA TYR A 30 -14.53 -17.72 14.88
C TYR A 30 -13.72 -16.43 15.01
N TYR A 31 -13.41 -15.79 13.89
CA TYR A 31 -12.69 -14.52 13.86
C TYR A 31 -13.42 -13.42 14.65
N VAL A 32 -14.72 -13.23 14.42
CA VAL A 32 -15.50 -12.19 15.12
C VAL A 32 -15.55 -12.45 16.63
N ARG A 33 -15.62 -13.71 17.07
CA ARG A 33 -15.51 -14.04 18.51
C ARG A 33 -14.15 -13.66 19.09
N GLN A 34 -13.05 -13.94 18.37
CA GLN A 34 -11.71 -13.52 18.76
C GLN A 34 -11.61 -12.00 18.82
N LEU A 35 -12.04 -11.31 17.77
CA LEU A 35 -12.00 -9.85 17.66
C LEU A 35 -12.78 -9.19 18.81
N LYS A 36 -13.98 -9.67 19.12
CA LYS A 36 -14.78 -9.20 20.26
C LYS A 36 -14.07 -9.37 21.60
N SER A 37 -13.44 -10.54 21.82
CA SER A 37 -12.69 -10.82 23.05
C SER A 37 -11.48 -9.89 23.20
N VAL A 38 -10.70 -9.72 22.13
CA VAL A 38 -9.54 -8.82 22.12
C VAL A 38 -9.98 -7.38 22.32
N HIS A 39 -11.05 -6.93 21.65
CA HIS A 39 -11.61 -5.60 21.82
C HIS A 39 -11.96 -5.31 23.28
N ALA A 40 -12.71 -6.21 23.95
CA ALA A 40 -13.08 -6.03 25.34
C ALA A 40 -11.85 -5.86 26.26
N GLN A 41 -10.83 -6.70 26.09
CA GLN A 41 -9.61 -6.66 26.92
C GLN A 41 -8.75 -5.42 26.62
N VAL A 42 -8.56 -5.09 25.34
CA VAL A 42 -7.77 -3.92 24.93
C VAL A 42 -8.43 -2.63 25.41
N LYS A 43 -9.73 -2.46 25.22
CA LYS A 43 -10.43 -1.23 25.65
C LYS A 43 -10.53 -1.13 27.17
N ALA A 44 -10.61 -2.24 27.91
CA ALA A 44 -10.54 -2.24 29.37
C ALA A 44 -9.14 -1.80 29.87
N ALA A 45 -8.06 -2.23 29.21
CA ALA A 45 -6.70 -1.85 29.57
C ALA A 45 -6.37 -0.40 29.15
N ASN A 46 -6.77 0.00 27.94
CA ASN A 46 -6.58 1.35 27.43
C ASN A 46 -7.58 1.67 26.29
N PRO A 47 -8.60 2.52 26.53
CA PRO A 47 -9.63 2.81 25.52
C PRO A 47 -9.09 3.57 24.28
N ASN A 48 -7.92 4.21 24.39
CA ASN A 48 -7.32 4.99 23.30
C ASN A 48 -6.49 4.15 22.31
N VAL A 49 -6.33 2.84 22.56
CA VAL A 49 -5.64 1.95 21.61
C VAL A 49 -6.55 1.67 20.42
N ARG A 50 -6.04 1.92 19.21
CA ARG A 50 -6.73 1.56 17.97
C ARG A 50 -6.64 0.06 17.72
N ILE A 51 -7.71 -0.53 17.21
CA ILE A 51 -7.79 -1.94 16.85
C ILE A 51 -7.93 -2.05 15.34
N LEU A 52 -6.99 -2.74 14.70
CA LEU A 52 -7.06 -3.07 13.28
C LEU A 52 -7.57 -4.50 13.16
N GLY A 53 -8.55 -4.71 12.28
CA GLY A 53 -9.17 -6.03 12.08
C GLY A 53 -8.88 -6.62 10.70
N CYS A 54 -9.17 -7.91 10.63
CA CYS A 54 -9.08 -8.85 9.52
C CYS A 54 -7.67 -9.16 8.99
N SER A 55 -6.86 -8.15 8.67
CA SER A 55 -5.51 -8.31 8.11
C SER A 55 -5.50 -9.30 6.95
N THR A 56 -6.44 -9.14 6.02
CA THR A 56 -6.78 -10.22 5.08
C THR A 56 -5.72 -10.42 4.01
N LEU A 57 -5.48 -11.68 3.64
CA LEU A 57 -4.83 -11.98 2.37
C LEU A 57 -5.75 -11.50 1.23
N ALA A 58 -5.24 -10.63 0.37
CA ALA A 58 -5.97 -9.99 -0.73
C ALA A 58 -7.13 -9.08 -0.26
N ILE A 59 -8.14 -8.90 -1.12
CA ILE A 59 -9.39 -8.17 -0.84
C ILE A 59 -10.60 -9.14 -0.91
N PRO A 60 -10.76 -10.05 0.06
CA PRO A 60 -11.65 -11.20 -0.06
C PRO A 60 -13.09 -10.86 0.36
N LEU A 61 -13.91 -10.33 -0.55
CA LEU A 61 -15.32 -9.99 -0.25
C LEU A 61 -16.13 -11.16 0.31
N ALA A 62 -15.85 -12.39 -0.13
CA ALA A 62 -16.51 -13.60 0.36
C ALA A 62 -16.26 -13.86 1.86
N TYR A 63 -15.13 -13.41 2.40
CA TYR A 63 -14.81 -13.48 3.83
C TYR A 63 -15.25 -12.22 4.58
N LEU A 64 -15.01 -11.04 4.00
CA LEU A 64 -15.33 -9.76 4.64
C LEU A 64 -16.83 -9.59 4.87
N ARG A 65 -17.68 -9.99 3.91
CA ARG A 65 -19.15 -9.89 4.05
C ARG A 65 -19.68 -10.62 5.28
N PRO A 66 -19.37 -11.91 5.52
CA PRO A 66 -19.72 -12.59 6.76
C PRO A 66 -19.19 -11.92 8.03
N VAL A 67 -17.93 -11.45 8.03
CA VAL A 67 -17.36 -10.75 9.20
C VAL A 67 -18.18 -9.52 9.57
N PHE A 68 -18.50 -8.67 8.59
CA PHE A 68 -19.33 -7.48 8.82
C PHE A 68 -20.79 -7.84 9.15
N ALA A 69 -21.37 -8.87 8.51
CA ALA A 69 -22.73 -9.32 8.81
C ALA A 69 -22.89 -9.82 10.26
N LEU A 70 -21.82 -10.34 10.85
CA LEU A 70 -21.77 -10.77 12.25
C LEU A 70 -21.45 -9.62 13.23
N GLY A 71 -21.38 -8.38 12.77
CA GLY A 71 -21.07 -7.20 13.58
C GLY A 71 -19.56 -7.03 13.87
N GLY A 72 -18.68 -7.67 13.09
CA GLY A 72 -17.23 -7.54 13.26
C GLY A 72 -16.74 -6.09 13.19
N GLY A 73 -17.43 -5.23 12.43
CA GLY A 73 -17.10 -3.81 12.32
C GLY A 73 -17.18 -3.03 13.63
N ASP A 74 -18.02 -3.47 14.58
CA ASP A 74 -18.20 -2.80 15.88
C ASP A 74 -17.00 -2.97 16.82
N TYR A 75 -16.06 -3.85 16.47
CA TYR A 75 -14.92 -4.22 17.31
C TYR A 75 -13.56 -3.82 16.71
N MET A 76 -13.55 -3.02 15.63
CA MET A 76 -12.34 -2.51 14.99
C MET A 76 -12.45 -1.04 14.59
N ASP A 77 -11.34 -0.33 14.68
CA ASP A 77 -11.19 1.08 14.31
C ASP A 77 -10.74 1.26 12.83
N ALA A 78 -10.23 0.19 12.21
CA ALA A 78 -9.83 0.15 10.80
C ALA A 78 -9.80 -1.28 10.26
N LEU A 79 -10.04 -1.43 8.96
CA LEU A 79 -9.87 -2.68 8.23
C LEU A 79 -8.44 -2.77 7.69
N ALA A 80 -7.70 -3.80 8.09
CA ALA A 80 -6.38 -4.12 7.56
C ALA A 80 -6.47 -5.14 6.40
N ILE A 81 -5.70 -4.92 5.33
CA ILE A 81 -5.64 -5.80 4.14
C ILE A 81 -4.20 -5.93 3.60
N HIS A 82 -3.90 -7.08 2.99
CA HIS A 82 -2.61 -7.42 2.37
C HIS A 82 -2.80 -7.75 0.87
N PRO A 83 -2.81 -6.76 -0.03
CA PRO A 83 -3.24 -6.93 -1.41
C PRO A 83 -2.16 -7.56 -2.33
N TYR A 84 -1.46 -8.60 -1.88
CA TYR A 84 -0.35 -9.23 -2.62
C TYR A 84 -0.76 -9.78 -4.01
N SER A 85 -1.97 -10.34 -4.11
CA SER A 85 -2.51 -10.94 -5.34
C SER A 85 -3.37 -9.99 -6.17
N THR A 86 -3.49 -8.73 -5.76
CA THR A 86 -4.27 -7.71 -6.49
C THR A 86 -3.31 -6.89 -7.33
N SER A 87 -3.54 -6.79 -8.65
CA SER A 87 -2.79 -5.85 -9.47
C SER A 87 -3.10 -4.42 -9.01
N VAL A 88 -2.10 -3.55 -9.07
CA VAL A 88 -2.23 -2.18 -8.56
C VAL A 88 -3.33 -1.43 -9.31
N GLU A 89 -3.47 -1.67 -10.61
CA GLU A 89 -4.50 -1.13 -11.51
C GLU A 89 -5.94 -1.53 -11.15
N GLN A 90 -6.12 -2.62 -10.41
CA GLN A 90 -7.42 -3.12 -9.98
C GLN A 90 -7.73 -2.75 -8.53
N LEU A 91 -6.73 -2.30 -7.77
CA LEU A 91 -6.83 -2.10 -6.33
C LEU A 91 -7.94 -1.13 -5.96
N ALA A 92 -7.99 0.05 -6.59
CA ALA A 92 -9.00 1.07 -6.29
C ALA A 92 -10.43 0.55 -6.57
N ARG A 93 -10.62 -0.15 -7.70
CA ARG A 93 -11.90 -0.77 -8.07
C ARG A 93 -12.33 -1.86 -7.08
N GLN A 94 -11.40 -2.70 -6.63
CA GLN A 94 -11.70 -3.75 -5.65
C GLN A 94 -11.97 -3.18 -4.25
N VAL A 95 -11.25 -2.14 -3.84
CA VAL A 95 -11.54 -1.41 -2.59
C VAL A 95 -12.93 -0.80 -2.64
N ALA A 96 -13.36 -0.24 -3.78
CA ALA A 96 -14.72 0.28 -3.93
C ALA A 96 -15.80 -0.78 -3.67
N LEU A 97 -15.56 -2.05 -4.01
CA LEU A 97 -16.48 -3.14 -3.66
C LEU A 97 -16.58 -3.39 -2.16
N VAL A 98 -15.47 -3.24 -1.42
CA VAL A 98 -15.49 -3.29 0.04
C VAL A 98 -16.33 -2.13 0.58
N ARG A 99 -16.23 -0.95 -0.03
CA ARG A 99 -17.01 0.23 0.35
C ARG A 99 -18.52 0.08 0.14
N ARG A 100 -18.96 -0.89 -0.68
CA ARG A 100 -20.39 -1.26 -0.80
C ARG A 100 -20.93 -2.00 0.43
N ILE A 101 -20.09 -2.51 1.33
CA ILE A 101 -20.51 -3.09 2.60
C ILE A 101 -20.84 -1.93 3.58
N PRO A 102 -22.07 -1.80 4.10
CA PRO A 102 -22.48 -0.62 4.88
C PRO A 102 -21.55 -0.24 6.04
N GLN A 103 -21.15 -1.23 6.86
CA GLN A 103 -20.23 -1.00 7.98
C GLN A 103 -18.80 -0.64 7.55
N ALA A 104 -18.39 -1.02 6.32
CA ALA A 104 -17.06 -0.73 5.78
C ALA A 104 -17.03 0.57 4.96
N ARG A 105 -18.19 1.13 4.59
CA ARG A 105 -18.31 2.29 3.69
C ARG A 105 -17.41 3.46 4.08
N LEU A 106 -17.33 3.77 5.37
CA LEU A 106 -16.51 4.88 5.90
C LEU A 106 -15.37 4.43 6.81
N MET A 107 -15.22 3.12 7.03
CA MET A 107 -14.18 2.57 7.90
C MET A 107 -12.79 2.85 7.31
N PRO A 108 -11.81 3.37 8.06
CA PRO A 108 -10.46 3.51 7.54
C PRO A 108 -9.92 2.17 7.04
N ILE A 109 -9.33 2.15 5.84
CA ILE A 109 -8.60 0.99 5.33
C ILE A 109 -7.11 1.26 5.51
N GLU A 110 -6.39 0.28 6.04
CA GLU A 110 -4.93 0.29 6.20
C GLU A 110 -4.33 -0.91 5.46
N VAL A 111 -3.32 -0.67 4.63
CA VAL A 111 -2.53 -1.74 4.00
C VAL A 111 -1.31 -1.98 4.88
N THR A 112 -1.39 -3.03 5.70
CA THR A 112 -0.36 -3.36 6.71
C THR A 112 0.75 -4.25 6.16
N GLU A 113 0.53 -4.86 4.99
CA GLU A 113 1.57 -5.53 4.19
C GLU A 113 1.37 -5.26 2.69
N PHE A 114 2.42 -4.81 2.02
CA PHE A 114 2.50 -4.68 0.57
C PHE A 114 3.94 -4.85 0.14
N GLY A 115 4.18 -5.61 -0.94
CA GLY A 115 5.54 -5.91 -1.37
C GLY A 115 5.61 -6.57 -2.75
N SER A 116 6.84 -6.86 -3.13
CA SER A 116 7.19 -7.59 -4.35
C SER A 116 8.26 -8.61 -4.04
N THR A 117 8.22 -9.74 -4.74
CA THR A 117 9.33 -10.71 -4.82
C THR A 117 10.27 -10.40 -5.99
N ASP A 118 9.86 -9.53 -6.92
CA ASP A 118 10.66 -9.10 -8.05
C ASP A 118 11.48 -7.85 -7.67
N PRO A 119 12.82 -7.94 -7.57
CA PRO A 119 13.68 -6.81 -7.21
C PRO A 119 13.79 -5.73 -8.29
N ILE A 120 13.54 -6.08 -9.56
CA ILE A 120 13.57 -5.14 -10.68
C ILE A 120 12.29 -4.29 -10.65
N GLN A 121 11.14 -4.94 -10.47
CA GLN A 121 9.83 -4.28 -10.49
C GLN A 121 9.41 -3.69 -9.14
N ALA A 122 10.07 -4.05 -8.02
CA ALA A 122 9.70 -3.56 -6.68
C ALA A 122 9.61 -2.02 -6.56
N PRO A 123 10.53 -1.21 -7.11
CA PRO A 123 10.41 0.25 -7.08
C PRO A 123 9.16 0.76 -7.81
N ALA A 124 8.90 0.25 -9.03
CA ALA A 124 7.75 0.61 -9.85
C ALA A 124 6.44 0.28 -9.12
N LYS A 125 6.33 -0.98 -8.64
CA LYS A 125 5.17 -1.46 -7.88
C LYS A 125 4.90 -0.62 -6.63
N LEU A 126 5.94 -0.15 -5.93
CA LEU A 126 5.77 0.72 -4.77
C LEU A 126 5.19 2.09 -5.17
N LEU A 127 5.68 2.70 -6.26
CA LEU A 127 5.18 4.00 -6.74
C LEU A 127 3.74 3.90 -7.26
N GLU A 128 3.44 2.91 -8.09
CA GLU A 128 2.09 2.65 -8.61
C GLU A 128 1.12 2.30 -7.48
N GLY A 129 1.54 1.41 -6.58
CA GLY A 129 0.77 1.00 -5.41
C GLY A 129 0.45 2.19 -4.51
N PHE A 130 1.42 3.07 -4.25
CA PHE A 130 1.19 4.29 -3.49
C PHE A 130 0.13 5.19 -4.14
N CYS A 131 0.23 5.37 -5.47
CA CYS A 131 -0.75 6.12 -6.26
C CYS A 131 -2.16 5.54 -6.14
N GLN A 132 -2.33 4.25 -6.46
CA GLN A 132 -3.63 3.58 -6.47
C GLN A 132 -4.24 3.45 -5.08
N MET A 133 -3.43 3.22 -4.05
CA MET A 133 -3.90 3.19 -2.67
C MET A 133 -4.33 4.57 -2.16
N ALA A 134 -3.63 5.64 -2.58
CA ALA A 134 -4.06 7.00 -2.26
C ALA A 134 -5.42 7.31 -2.88
N LEU A 135 -5.63 6.96 -4.16
CA LEU A 135 -6.93 7.11 -4.85
C LEU A 135 -8.03 6.25 -4.19
N ALA A 136 -7.68 5.06 -3.70
CA ALA A 136 -8.61 4.16 -3.01
C ALA A 136 -8.97 4.62 -1.57
N GLY A 137 -8.42 5.74 -1.10
CA GLY A 137 -8.66 6.24 0.25
C GLY A 137 -7.96 5.43 1.35
N VAL A 138 -6.91 4.69 1.02
CA VAL A 138 -6.10 3.97 2.01
C VAL A 138 -5.40 4.98 2.91
N THR A 139 -5.55 4.81 4.21
CA THR A 139 -5.09 5.80 5.21
C THR A 139 -3.67 5.54 5.71
N ARG A 140 -3.17 4.31 5.49
CA ARG A 140 -1.81 3.87 5.83
C ARG A 140 -1.37 2.79 4.86
N LEU A 141 -0.12 2.90 4.38
CA LEU A 141 0.59 1.86 3.63
C LEU A 141 1.84 1.45 4.41
N VAL A 142 2.15 0.16 4.42
CA VAL A 142 3.39 -0.41 4.95
C VAL A 142 4.03 -1.28 3.87
N TRP A 143 5.23 -0.91 3.42
CA TRP A 143 6.04 -1.81 2.61
C TRP A 143 6.59 -2.92 3.52
N TYR A 144 6.41 -4.17 3.11
CA TYR A 144 6.95 -5.33 3.77
C TYR A 144 7.94 -6.06 2.82
N PRO A 145 9.19 -6.34 3.25
CA PRO A 145 9.77 -6.08 4.58
C PRO A 145 10.72 -4.86 4.64
N LEU A 146 11.08 -4.46 5.87
CA LEU A 146 12.15 -3.46 6.08
C LEU A 146 13.53 -4.04 5.73
N SER A 147 13.85 -5.23 6.25
CA SER A 147 15.11 -5.94 6.05
C SER A 147 14.86 -7.33 5.50
N ALA A 148 15.88 -7.98 4.92
CA ALA A 148 15.74 -9.36 4.43
C ALA A 148 15.29 -10.32 5.55
N ARG A 149 14.36 -11.23 5.23
CA ARG A 149 13.77 -12.20 6.18
C ARG A 149 13.77 -13.64 5.70
N GLY A 150 14.11 -13.89 4.44
CA GLY A 150 14.14 -15.22 3.84
C GLY A 150 12.82 -15.66 3.17
N ASP A 151 11.81 -14.80 3.14
CA ASP A 151 10.52 -15.01 2.47
C ASP A 151 10.52 -14.59 0.99
N GLY A 152 11.68 -14.18 0.46
CA GLY A 152 11.86 -13.77 -0.93
C GLY A 152 11.33 -12.36 -1.26
N LEU A 153 10.70 -11.67 -0.32
CA LEU A 153 10.22 -10.31 -0.53
C LEU A 153 11.36 -9.29 -0.47
N VAL A 154 11.31 -8.32 -1.37
CA VAL A 154 12.38 -7.35 -1.59
C VAL A 154 12.40 -6.32 -0.45
N PRO A 155 13.47 -6.27 0.36
CA PRO A 155 13.52 -5.39 1.52
C PRO A 155 13.88 -3.95 1.14
N LEU A 156 13.53 -2.98 1.99
CA LEU A 156 14.02 -1.60 1.86
C LEU A 156 15.53 -1.48 2.15
N ILE A 157 16.04 -2.35 3.03
CA ILE A 157 17.43 -2.40 3.47
C ILE A 157 17.97 -3.81 3.25
N ASP A 158 19.11 -3.92 2.57
CA ASP A 158 19.77 -5.21 2.34
C ASP A 158 20.40 -5.78 3.62
N ALA A 159 20.89 -7.03 3.56
CA ALA A 159 21.50 -7.70 4.70
C ALA A 159 22.78 -7.02 5.25
N LYS A 160 23.41 -6.13 4.47
CA LYS A 160 24.59 -5.36 4.85
C LYS A 160 24.24 -3.96 5.39
N GLY A 161 22.95 -3.63 5.48
CA GLY A 161 22.48 -2.30 5.90
C GLY A 161 22.43 -1.26 4.78
N GLY A 162 22.65 -1.67 3.53
CA GLY A 162 22.56 -0.81 2.35
C GLY A 162 21.11 -0.52 1.95
N ILE A 163 20.85 0.68 1.41
CA ILE A 163 19.53 1.05 0.88
C ILE A 163 19.35 0.40 -0.49
N THR A 164 18.29 -0.40 -0.66
CA THR A 164 17.94 -1.05 -1.94
C THR A 164 17.27 -0.06 -2.90
N ASN A 165 17.03 -0.45 -4.15
CA ASN A 165 16.30 0.40 -5.11
C ASN A 165 14.86 0.71 -4.63
N VAL A 166 14.18 -0.27 -4.02
CA VAL A 166 12.86 -0.02 -3.41
C VAL A 166 12.98 0.84 -2.14
N GLY A 167 14.09 0.72 -1.40
CA GLY A 167 14.43 1.65 -0.32
C GLY A 167 14.59 3.11 -0.81
N ARG A 168 15.21 3.31 -1.98
CA ARG A 168 15.31 4.63 -2.62
C ARG A 168 13.94 5.15 -3.05
N SER A 169 13.15 4.29 -3.70
CA SER A 169 11.75 4.60 -4.07
C SER A 169 10.91 5.02 -2.87
N PHE A 170 11.00 4.28 -1.77
CA PHE A 170 10.34 4.62 -0.51
C PHE A 170 10.73 6.01 0.00
N GLY A 171 12.03 6.33 -0.01
CA GLY A 171 12.53 7.66 0.36
C GLY A 171 12.01 8.77 -0.56
N PHE A 172 12.00 8.51 -1.87
CA PHE A 172 11.52 9.44 -2.88
C PHE A 172 10.02 9.74 -2.73
N ILE A 173 9.18 8.72 -2.55
CA ILE A 173 7.75 8.86 -2.29
C ILE A 173 7.49 9.64 -1.00
N GLN A 174 8.24 9.35 0.07
CA GLN A 174 8.13 10.08 1.34
C GLN A 174 8.44 11.57 1.20
N GLN A 175 9.42 11.92 0.36
CA GLN A 175 9.79 13.30 0.11
C GLN A 175 8.78 14.01 -0.80
N GLN A 176 8.33 13.34 -1.87
CA GLN A 176 7.60 13.99 -2.94
C GLN A 176 6.08 13.93 -2.78
N LEU A 177 5.53 12.84 -2.23
CA LEU A 177 4.08 12.55 -2.35
C LEU A 177 3.36 12.46 -1.00
N VAL A 178 4.05 12.00 0.04
CA VAL A 178 3.39 11.75 1.34
C VAL A 178 2.91 13.04 2.00
N GLY A 179 1.67 13.02 2.49
CA GLY A 179 1.01 14.17 3.11
C GLY A 179 0.32 15.10 2.11
N ARG A 180 0.49 14.87 0.81
CA ARG A 180 -0.23 15.55 -0.27
C ARG A 180 -1.56 14.86 -0.55
N HIS A 181 -2.52 15.63 -1.02
CA HIS A 181 -3.80 15.13 -1.49
C HIS A 181 -3.65 14.51 -2.89
N ALA A 182 -4.10 13.27 -3.08
CA ALA A 182 -4.15 12.62 -4.39
C ALA A 182 -5.52 12.82 -5.04
N ALA A 183 -5.54 13.05 -6.34
CA ALA A 183 -6.73 13.04 -7.17
C ALA A 183 -6.49 12.17 -8.41
N ASN A 184 -7.54 11.48 -8.88
CA ASN A 184 -7.47 10.75 -10.15
C ASN A 184 -7.21 11.76 -11.27
N PHE A 185 -6.24 11.45 -12.13
CA PHE A 185 -5.84 12.29 -13.24
C PHE A 185 -5.63 11.48 -14.52
N ALA A 186 -6.21 10.28 -14.58
CA ALA A 186 -6.23 9.44 -15.78
C ALA A 186 -7.05 10.11 -16.89
N PRO A 187 -6.49 10.32 -18.10
CA PRO A 187 -7.21 10.92 -19.23
C PRO A 187 -8.07 9.92 -20.00
N ASP A 188 -7.80 8.61 -19.85
CA ASP A 188 -8.48 7.51 -20.52
C ASP A 188 -8.28 6.19 -19.76
N PRO A 189 -9.00 5.10 -20.10
CA PRO A 189 -8.91 3.82 -19.38
C PRO A 189 -7.54 3.10 -19.45
N PHE A 190 -6.67 3.50 -20.38
CA PHE A 190 -5.40 2.82 -20.66
C PHE A 190 -4.20 3.57 -20.05
N THR A 191 -4.46 4.65 -19.33
CA THR A 191 -3.46 5.45 -18.62
C THR A 191 -3.87 5.65 -17.20
N TYR A 192 -2.99 5.24 -16.29
CA TYR A 192 -3.18 5.43 -14.88
C TYR A 192 -2.40 6.66 -14.46
N ALA A 193 -3.09 7.56 -13.76
CA ALA A 193 -2.44 8.74 -13.24
C ALA A 193 -3.11 9.21 -11.96
N CYS A 194 -2.27 9.63 -11.01
CA CYS A 194 -2.72 10.41 -9.88
C CYS A 194 -1.91 11.69 -9.78
N ARG A 195 -2.63 12.79 -9.58
CA ARG A 195 -2.05 14.10 -9.31
C ARG A 195 -2.01 14.32 -7.81
N PHE A 196 -0.84 14.61 -7.27
CA PHE A 196 -0.65 14.98 -5.88
C PHE A 196 -0.53 16.49 -5.77
N GLU A 197 -1.53 17.11 -5.13
CA GLU A 197 -1.83 18.54 -5.27
C GLU A 197 -1.95 18.90 -6.78
N GLU A 198 -1.30 19.97 -7.22
CA GLU A 198 -1.29 20.40 -8.62
C GLU A 198 0.06 20.19 -9.31
N THR A 199 1.13 19.87 -8.59
CA THR A 199 2.52 20.00 -9.09
C THR A 199 3.29 18.68 -9.16
N ARG A 200 2.62 17.55 -8.88
CA ARG A 200 3.21 16.22 -8.90
C ARG A 200 2.25 15.28 -9.60
N LEU A 201 2.73 14.55 -10.61
CA LEU A 201 1.92 13.60 -11.38
C LEU A 201 2.65 12.27 -11.44
N VAL A 202 2.09 11.23 -10.82
CA VAL A 202 2.51 9.86 -11.12
C VAL A 202 1.72 9.38 -12.32
N ILE A 203 2.39 8.89 -13.36
CA ILE A 203 1.75 8.46 -14.61
C ILE A 203 2.42 7.20 -15.18
N TRP A 204 1.60 6.26 -15.64
CA TRP A 204 2.00 5.04 -16.35
C TRP A 204 0.83 4.55 -17.20
N GLY A 205 1.05 3.54 -18.04
CA GLY A 205 -0.02 3.04 -18.90
C GLY A 205 0.50 2.34 -20.14
N GLU A 206 -0.45 2.05 -21.02
CA GLU A 206 -0.18 1.41 -22.31
C GLU A 206 0.78 2.25 -23.16
N PRO A 207 1.74 1.63 -23.88
CA PRO A 207 2.83 2.34 -24.53
C PRO A 207 2.35 3.41 -25.51
N ARG A 208 2.67 4.67 -25.19
CA ARG A 208 2.47 5.81 -26.09
C ARG A 208 3.45 6.93 -25.75
N ALA A 209 3.79 7.73 -26.76
CA ALA A 209 4.69 8.86 -26.56
C ALA A 209 4.05 9.92 -25.67
N MET A 210 4.86 10.49 -24.79
CA MET A 210 4.54 11.58 -23.88
C MET A 210 5.58 12.68 -24.04
N THR A 211 5.15 13.92 -24.21
CA THR A 211 6.05 15.08 -24.26
C THR A 211 5.79 16.01 -23.09
N LEU A 212 6.87 16.49 -22.48
CA LEU A 212 6.82 17.46 -21.39
C LEU A 212 7.18 18.87 -21.88
N SER A 213 6.41 19.86 -21.44
CA SER A 213 6.76 21.27 -21.63
C SER A 213 7.95 21.69 -20.76
N GLN A 214 8.55 22.83 -21.08
CA GLN A 214 9.64 23.41 -20.30
C GLN A 214 9.21 23.65 -18.83
N GLY A 215 10.08 23.30 -17.88
CA GLY A 215 9.82 23.45 -16.44
C GLY A 215 9.17 22.23 -15.79
N LEU A 216 8.92 21.16 -16.55
CA LEU A 216 8.58 19.84 -16.02
C LEU A 216 9.77 18.90 -16.13
N GLU A 217 9.95 18.08 -15.10
CA GLU A 217 10.99 17.06 -15.05
C GLU A 217 10.36 15.70 -14.75
N ALA A 218 10.80 14.66 -15.45
CA ALA A 218 10.40 13.28 -15.18
C ALA A 218 11.46 12.53 -14.38
N PHE A 219 11.00 11.72 -13.44
CA PHE A 219 11.82 10.85 -12.61
C PHE A 219 11.31 9.42 -12.68
N ASP A 220 12.22 8.46 -12.65
CA ASP A 220 11.87 7.05 -12.47
C ASP A 220 11.41 6.77 -11.02
N ALA A 221 10.97 5.54 -10.77
CA ALA A 221 10.49 5.13 -9.46
C ALA A 221 11.56 5.17 -8.35
N THR A 222 12.84 5.28 -8.67
CA THR A 222 13.94 5.42 -7.70
C THR A 222 14.31 6.87 -7.40
N GLY A 223 13.73 7.82 -8.14
CA GLY A 223 14.04 9.25 -8.07
C GLY A 223 15.19 9.67 -8.98
N SER A 224 15.61 8.84 -9.93
CA SER A 224 16.59 9.24 -10.95
C SER A 224 15.90 10.01 -12.06
N GLN A 225 16.45 11.15 -12.46
CA GLN A 225 15.89 11.96 -13.54
C GLN A 225 15.99 11.21 -14.87
N ILE A 226 14.90 11.21 -15.63
CA ILE A 226 14.86 10.67 -16.99
C ILE A 226 15.28 11.80 -17.93
N ALA A 227 16.27 11.53 -18.77
CA ALA A 227 16.83 12.53 -19.66
C ALA A 227 15.89 12.81 -20.85
N GLY A 228 15.72 14.10 -21.16
CA GLY A 228 14.93 14.56 -22.29
C GLY A 228 13.44 14.74 -21.95
N ASN A 229 12.72 15.29 -22.92
CA ASN A 229 11.30 15.60 -22.78
C ASN A 229 10.40 14.65 -23.59
N ASP A 230 11.00 13.84 -24.47
CA ASP A 230 10.32 12.81 -25.24
C ASP A 230 10.40 11.49 -24.49
N LEU A 231 9.26 11.10 -23.92
CA LEU A 231 9.10 9.98 -23.02
C LEU A 231 8.11 8.99 -23.63
N THR A 232 8.07 7.77 -23.07
CA THR A 232 7.10 6.76 -23.47
C THR A 232 6.46 6.19 -22.22
N LEU A 233 5.13 6.18 -22.17
CA LEU A 233 4.40 5.47 -21.11
C LEU A 233 4.71 3.98 -21.16
N SER A 234 4.64 3.32 -20.01
CA SER A 234 4.87 1.89 -19.89
C SER A 234 4.07 1.34 -18.73
N MET A 235 3.58 0.11 -18.88
CA MET A 235 2.92 -0.63 -17.80
C MET A 235 3.90 -1.11 -16.71
N GLU A 236 5.21 -0.95 -16.90
CA GLU A 236 6.25 -1.44 -15.98
C GLU A 236 7.17 -0.32 -15.45
N ARG A 237 7.09 0.87 -16.04
CA ARG A 237 7.99 1.98 -15.73
C ARG A 237 7.17 3.24 -15.45
N PRO A 238 6.62 3.36 -14.24
CA PRO A 238 5.90 4.54 -13.84
C PRO A 238 6.87 5.71 -13.70
N MET A 239 6.38 6.88 -14.06
CA MET A 239 7.14 8.12 -13.95
C MET A 239 6.49 9.03 -12.92
N LEU A 240 7.31 9.74 -12.16
CA LEU A 240 6.87 10.92 -11.40
C LEU A 240 7.29 12.17 -12.16
N VAL A 241 6.32 12.92 -12.67
CA VAL A 241 6.52 14.25 -13.25
C VAL A 241 6.39 15.30 -12.15
N ILE A 242 7.37 16.20 -12.10
CA ILE A 242 7.48 17.27 -11.12
C ILE A 242 7.52 18.61 -11.86
N GLY A 243 6.73 19.57 -11.40
CA GLY A 243 6.76 20.94 -11.90
C GLY A 243 6.63 21.97 -10.78
N ASP A 244 6.94 23.22 -11.12
CA ASP A 244 6.69 24.40 -10.26
C ASP A 244 5.33 25.06 -10.56
N GLN A 245 4.72 24.71 -11.69
CA GLN A 245 3.39 25.15 -12.10
C GLN A 245 2.39 23.98 -12.08
N PRO A 246 1.07 24.25 -12.06
CA PRO A 246 0.06 23.22 -12.17
C PRO A 246 0.26 22.33 -13.39
N ILE A 247 0.23 21.01 -13.18
CA ILE A 247 0.33 19.99 -14.23
C ILE A 247 -1.07 19.72 -14.78
N THR A 248 -1.19 19.81 -16.10
CA THR A 248 -2.41 19.57 -16.88
C THR A 248 -2.09 18.69 -18.10
N ILE A 249 -2.71 17.53 -18.16
CA ILE A 249 -2.61 16.64 -19.33
C ILE A 249 -3.37 17.28 -20.50
N GLY A 250 -2.73 17.35 -21.66
CA GLY A 250 -3.23 18.03 -22.86
C GLY A 250 -2.71 19.47 -23.03
N GLU A 251 -2.09 20.04 -22.00
CA GLU A 251 -1.49 21.38 -22.06
C GLU A 251 0.03 21.32 -21.91
N ASN A 252 0.52 20.95 -20.72
CA ASN A 252 1.95 20.89 -20.43
C ASN A 252 2.51 19.46 -20.31
N VAL A 253 1.64 18.45 -20.23
CA VAL A 253 1.94 17.04 -20.45
C VAL A 253 1.11 16.55 -21.64
N THR A 254 1.74 16.30 -22.78
CA THR A 254 1.02 15.89 -24.00
C THR A 254 1.19 14.40 -24.23
N LEU A 255 0.09 13.69 -24.47
CA LEU A 255 0.09 12.27 -24.79
C LEU A 255 -0.30 12.08 -26.25
N SER A 256 0.42 11.21 -26.94
CA SER A 256 0.04 10.76 -28.28
C SER A 256 -1.27 9.96 -28.25
N ALA A 257 -1.91 9.80 -29.40
CA ALA A 257 -3.17 9.06 -29.50
C ALA A 257 -3.01 7.63 -28.96
N GLN A 258 -4.03 7.16 -28.23
CA GLN A 258 -4.14 5.77 -27.80
C GLN A 258 -4.61 4.91 -28.97
N THR A 259 -3.95 3.77 -29.20
CA THR A 259 -4.27 2.82 -30.27
C THR A 259 -5.11 1.65 -29.79
N ILE A 260 -5.11 1.37 -28.48
CA ILE A 260 -5.94 0.32 -27.88
C ILE A 260 -7.37 0.83 -27.77
N VAL A 261 -8.30 0.09 -28.38
CA VAL A 261 -9.72 0.43 -28.41
C VAL A 261 -10.46 -0.22 -27.26
N ALA A 262 -10.13 -1.48 -26.96
CA ALA A 262 -10.74 -2.21 -25.87
C ALA A 262 -9.78 -3.21 -25.22
N ASP A 263 -9.90 -3.38 -23.90
CA ASP A 263 -9.14 -4.37 -23.14
C ASP A 263 -9.87 -4.78 -21.84
N SER A 264 -9.85 -6.09 -21.57
CA SER A 264 -10.54 -6.70 -20.43
C SER A 264 -9.82 -6.54 -19.07
N MET A 265 -8.59 -6.07 -19.03
CA MET A 265 -7.94 -5.63 -17.79
C MET A 265 -8.32 -4.18 -17.52
N HIS A 266 -8.14 -3.30 -18.50
CA HIS A 266 -8.34 -1.85 -18.32
C HIS A 266 -9.81 -1.50 -18.08
N GLN A 267 -10.72 -2.06 -18.88
CA GLN A 267 -12.12 -1.64 -18.91
C GLN A 267 -13.07 -2.59 -18.16
N PHE A 268 -12.54 -3.60 -17.47
CA PHE A 268 -13.39 -4.46 -16.65
C PHE A 268 -13.97 -3.69 -15.46
N GLY A 269 -15.30 -3.56 -15.47
CA GLY A 269 -16.07 -2.95 -14.40
C GLY A 269 -16.72 -4.01 -13.51
N TYR A 270 -16.98 -3.63 -12.26
CA TYR A 270 -17.81 -4.43 -11.36
C TYR A 270 -19.20 -3.78 -11.25
N PRO A 271 -20.24 -4.37 -11.86
CA PRO A 271 -21.56 -3.73 -11.91
C PRO A 271 -22.09 -3.42 -10.51
N GLU A 272 -22.75 -2.28 -10.37
CA GLU A 272 -23.58 -1.99 -9.20
C GLU A 272 -24.82 -2.90 -9.26
N THR A 273 -25.39 -3.29 -8.12
CA THR A 273 -26.60 -4.12 -8.13
C THR A 273 -27.75 -3.36 -8.78
N GLY A 274 -28.17 -3.78 -9.98
CA GLY A 274 -29.32 -3.22 -10.70
C GLY A 274 -29.01 -2.20 -11.79
N GLU A 275 -27.74 -1.95 -12.12
CA GLU A 275 -27.36 -1.07 -13.24
C GLU A 275 -26.81 -1.89 -14.43
N ASP A 276 -27.22 -1.51 -15.64
CA ASP A 276 -26.54 -1.88 -16.89
C ASP A 276 -25.08 -1.42 -16.84
N TRP A 277 -24.20 -2.05 -17.63
CA TRP A 277 -22.74 -1.82 -17.68
C TRP A 277 -22.32 -0.35 -17.88
N VAL A 278 -22.46 0.48 -16.87
CA VAL A 278 -21.86 1.80 -16.80
C VAL A 278 -20.57 1.63 -15.99
N VAL A 279 -19.44 1.92 -16.63
CA VAL A 279 -18.15 2.04 -15.95
C VAL A 279 -18.23 3.29 -15.07
N THR A 280 -18.82 3.17 -13.89
CA THR A 280 -18.74 4.20 -12.86
C THR A 280 -17.41 4.01 -12.15
N ASP A 281 -16.51 4.98 -12.29
CA ASP A 281 -15.27 5.05 -11.52
C ASP A 281 -15.61 5.50 -10.10
N PRO A 282 -15.57 4.61 -9.09
CA PRO A 282 -15.99 4.94 -7.73
C PRO A 282 -14.98 5.87 -7.04
N SER A 283 -13.81 6.12 -7.64
CA SER A 283 -12.79 7.03 -7.10
C SER A 283 -13.22 8.50 -7.15
N ASN A 284 -14.20 8.86 -7.99
CA ASN A 284 -14.71 10.23 -8.08
C ASN A 284 -15.57 10.65 -6.87
N ASP A 285 -16.16 9.69 -6.14
CA ASP A 285 -17.08 9.96 -5.03
C ASP A 285 -16.45 9.83 -3.64
N LEU A 286 -15.18 9.44 -3.56
CA LEU A 286 -14.45 9.36 -2.30
C LEU A 286 -13.79 10.71 -2.00
N PRO A 287 -14.04 11.34 -0.83
CA PRO A 287 -13.29 12.53 -0.44
C PRO A 287 -11.81 12.17 -0.41
N GLY A 288 -11.00 12.88 -1.21
CA GLY A 288 -9.61 12.47 -1.43
C GLY A 288 -8.84 12.40 -0.11
N ALA A 289 -8.23 11.23 0.13
CA ALA A 289 -7.58 10.94 1.38
C ALA A 289 -6.15 11.48 1.35
N ARG A 290 -5.74 12.15 2.43
CA ARG A 290 -4.31 12.33 2.70
C ARG A 290 -3.77 11.02 3.26
N VAL A 291 -2.90 10.35 2.51
CA VAL A 291 -2.12 9.22 3.05
C VAL A 291 -1.22 9.76 4.15
N ARG A 292 -1.48 9.38 5.40
CA ARG A 292 -0.68 9.83 6.54
C ARG A 292 0.66 9.08 6.53
N LYS A 293 1.75 9.82 6.73
CA LYS A 293 3.14 9.40 6.98
C LYS A 293 3.37 7.87 6.98
N LEU A 294 4.11 7.33 6.00
CA LEU A 294 4.64 5.96 6.12
C LEU A 294 5.57 5.94 7.35
N ARG A 295 5.11 5.31 8.42
CA ARG A 295 5.88 5.24 9.67
C ARG A 295 6.88 4.11 9.58
N TRP A 296 8.15 4.45 9.78
CA TRP A 296 9.13 3.51 10.26
C TRP A 296 8.71 3.01 11.65
N CYS A 297 8.65 1.69 11.86
CA CYS A 297 8.83 1.13 13.19
C CYS A 297 10.31 1.25 13.59
N SER A 298 10.73 2.47 13.96
CA SER A 298 12.07 2.73 14.50
C SER A 298 12.16 2.25 15.95
N ALA A 299 12.23 0.94 16.18
CA ALA A 299 12.47 0.37 17.50
C ALA A 299 13.95 -0.03 17.75
N LEU A 300 14.87 0.07 16.78
CA LEU A 300 16.20 -0.56 16.93
C LEU A 300 17.43 0.29 16.57
N ILE A 301 17.33 1.61 16.45
CA ILE A 301 18.53 2.47 16.27
C ILE A 301 18.52 3.62 17.28
N ARG A 302 18.64 3.29 18.56
CA ARG A 302 19.05 4.26 19.59
C ARG A 302 20.11 3.76 20.60
N ASN A 303 20.64 2.54 20.46
CA ASN A 303 21.62 1.99 21.40
C ASN A 303 23.03 1.69 20.87
N ALA A 304 23.37 2.04 19.62
CA ALA A 304 24.71 1.75 19.08
C ALA A 304 25.73 2.90 19.18
N ARG A 305 25.41 4.03 19.82
CA ARG A 305 26.35 5.15 19.98
C ARG A 305 26.22 5.83 21.33
N ARG A 306 26.82 5.23 22.36
CA ARG A 306 27.40 5.97 23.50
C ARG A 306 28.37 5.09 24.29
N ARG A 307 29.66 5.45 24.13
CA ARG A 307 30.78 5.32 25.08
C ARG A 307 31.56 4.00 25.10
N CYS A 308 32.50 3.90 24.16
CA CYS A 308 33.88 3.57 24.52
C CYS A 308 34.44 4.72 25.37
N GLY A 309 34.94 4.39 26.56
CA GLY A 309 35.68 5.30 27.43
C GLY A 309 36.52 4.47 28.40
N HIS A 310 37.84 4.48 28.17
CA HIS A 310 38.85 3.79 28.97
C HIS A 310 38.68 3.98 30.50
N ARG A 311 38.89 2.91 31.27
CA ARG A 311 39.76 2.90 32.47
C ARG A 311 40.06 1.48 32.96
N ARG A 312 41.38 1.21 32.99
CA ARG A 312 42.25 0.30 33.76
C ARG A 312 41.66 -0.91 34.55
N LEU A 313 42.32 -2.04 34.29
CA LEU A 313 42.36 -3.32 35.02
C LEU A 313 42.69 -3.20 36.53
N PRO A 314 42.41 -4.28 37.30
CA PRO A 314 43.52 -5.09 37.81
C PRO A 314 43.36 -6.62 37.62
N ILE A 315 44.39 -7.22 37.00
CA ILE A 315 45.23 -8.38 37.43
C ILE A 315 44.76 -9.11 38.73
N LEU A 316 44.39 -10.41 38.78
CA LEU A 316 45.15 -11.71 38.88
C LEU A 316 44.14 -12.81 39.37
N PRO A 317 44.43 -14.15 39.48
CA PRO A 317 45.29 -15.06 38.71
C PRO A 317 44.54 -16.23 38.03
N MET A 318 45.30 -16.93 37.17
CA MET A 318 45.09 -18.29 36.65
C MET A 318 44.82 -19.37 37.71
N ALA A 319 44.02 -20.37 37.34
CA ALA A 319 44.26 -21.76 37.68
C ALA A 319 43.96 -22.65 36.45
N ILE A 320 44.87 -23.58 36.19
CA ILE A 320 44.90 -24.53 35.07
C ILE A 320 44.53 -25.93 35.59
N SER A 321 43.85 -26.70 34.72
CA SER A 321 43.77 -28.18 34.63
C SER A 321 42.93 -28.95 35.66
N ALA A 322 41.89 -29.66 35.19
CA ALA A 322 42.00 -31.00 34.61
C ALA A 322 40.90 -31.21 33.56
#